data_AF-A0A285MWK0-F1
#
_entry.id   AF-A0A285MWK0-F1
#
_cell.length_a   1.000
_cell.length_b   1.000
_cell.length_c   1.000
_cell.angle_alpha   90.00
_cell.angle_beta   90.00
_cell.angle_gamma   90.00
#
_symmetry.space_group_name_H-M   'P 1'
#
loop_
_entity.id
_entity.type
_entity.pdbx_description
1 polymer ?
#
loop_
_entity_poly.entity_id
_entity_poly.type
_entity_poly.pdbx_seq_one_letter_code
_entity_poly.pdbx_strand_id
1 'polypeptide(L)' 'MDRTITITWILLVVLTIITSLFSGMNGINVSIFVIVLAGFKFLGVAFQFMELKKAHLFWKIIIFAYLILFVSIILIIL' A
#
# COMPACT_ATOMS: atom_id res chain seq x y z
N MET A 1 -5.47 2.01 -23.06
CA MET A 1 -5.20 1.96 -21.61
C MET A 1 -3.84 1.31 -21.43
N ASP A 2 -2.89 1.96 -20.76
CA ASP A 2 -1.52 1.43 -20.65
C ASP A 2 -1.50 0.10 -19.92
N ARG A 3 -0.82 -0.91 -20.50
CA ARG A 3 -0.74 -2.27 -19.96
C ARG A 3 -0.28 -2.31 -18.50
N THR A 4 0.64 -1.42 -18.13
CA THR A 4 1.14 -1.29 -16.75
C THR A 4 0.06 -0.81 -15.78
N ILE A 5 -0.81 0.12 -16.20
CA ILE A 5 -1.93 0.60 -15.37
C ILE A 5 -2.91 -0.54 -15.10
N THR A 6 -3.27 -1.30 -16.14
CA THR A 6 -4.19 -2.44 -16.01
C THR A 6 -3.63 -3.52 -15.10
N ILE A 7 -2.32 -3.83 -15.20
CA ILE A 7 -1.67 -4.80 -14.31
C ILE A 7 -1.68 -4.33 -12.86
N THR A 8 -1.32 -3.06 -12.60
CA THR A 8 -1.35 -2.53 -11.22
C THR A 8 -2.78 -2.48 -10.67
N TRP A 9 -3.77 -2.18 -11.51
CA TRP A 9 -5.16 -2.20 -11.09
C TRP A 9 -5.63 -3.60 -10.67
N ILE A 10 -5.35 -4.62 -11.49
CA ILE A 10 -5.66 -6.02 -11.16
C ILE A 10 -4.94 -6.44 -9.87
N LEU A 11 -3.67 -6.08 -9.71
CA LEU A 11 -2.91 -6.32 -8.49
C LEU A 11 -3.61 -5.72 -7.26
N LEU A 12 -4.06 -4.46 -7.33
CA LEU A 12 -4.77 -3.79 -6.24
C LEU A 12 -6.11 -4.46 -5.90
N VAL A 13 -6.84 -4.95 -6.91
CA VAL A 13 -8.08 -5.70 -6.70
C VAL A 13 -7.80 -7.01 -5.96
N VAL A 14 -6.79 -7.76 -6.39
CA VAL A 14 -6.38 -9.01 -5.72
C VAL A 14 -5.98 -8.75 -4.28
N LEU A 15 -5.16 -7.73 -4.02
CA LEU A 15 -4.78 -7.34 -2.66
C LEU A 15 -6.00 -6.94 -1.80
N THR A 16 -7.04 -6.39 -2.40
CA THR A 16 -8.27 -6.01 -1.70
C THR A 16 -9.12 -7.22 -1.32
N ILE A 17 -9.26 -8.18 -2.24
CA ILE A 17 -9.94 -9.45 -1.97
C ILE A 17 -9.22 -10.19 -0.83
N ILE A 18 -7.87 -10.28 -0.89
CA ILE A 18 -7.06 -10.87 0.17
C ILE A 18 -7.35 -10.19 1.50
N THR A 19 -7.27 -8.86 1.59
CA THR A 19 -7.55 -8.16 2.86
C THR A 19 -8.98 -8.40 3.38
N SER A 20 -9.96 -8.54 2.49
CA SER A 20 -11.35 -8.81 2.88
C SER A 20 -11.55 -10.22 3.46
N LEU A 21 -10.74 -11.20 3.06
CA LEU A 21 -10.81 -12.55 3.62
C LEU A 21 -10.30 -12.58 5.07
N PHE A 22 -9.33 -11.72 5.39
CA PHE A 22 -8.73 -11.63 6.72
C PHE A 22 -9.44 -10.64 7.65
N SER A 23 -10.32 -9.76 7.16
CA SER A 23 -10.95 -8.71 7.98
C SER A 23 -11.89 -9.21 9.07
N GLY A 24 -12.41 -10.45 8.94
CA GLY A 24 -13.26 -11.07 9.96
C GLY A 24 -12.48 -11.75 11.09
N MET A 25 -11.16 -11.81 11.01
CA MET A 25 -10.32 -12.48 12.00
C MET A 25 -9.76 -11.47 13.00
N ASN A 26 -10.03 -11.68 14.28
CA ASN A 26 -9.50 -10.84 15.35
C ASN A 26 -8.14 -11.38 15.81
N GLY A 27 -7.10 -10.56 15.72
CA GLY A 27 -5.78 -10.88 16.25
C GLY A 27 -4.73 -9.85 15.81
N ILE A 28 -3.78 -9.54 16.71
CA ILE A 28 -2.70 -8.57 16.45
C ILE A 28 -1.93 -8.93 15.17
N ASN A 29 -1.66 -10.22 14.95
CA ASN A 29 -0.98 -10.70 13.75
C ASN A 29 -1.75 -10.40 12.46
N VAL A 30 -3.09 -10.47 12.50
CA VAL A 30 -3.96 -10.16 11.36
C VAL A 30 -3.96 -8.66 11.10
N SER A 31 -4.02 -7.84 12.15
CA SER A 31 -3.93 -6.38 12.03
C SER A 31 -2.60 -5.95 11.40
N ILE A 32 -1.47 -6.50 11.86
CA ILE A 32 -0.14 -6.24 11.27
C ILE A 32 -0.13 -6.66 9.79
N PHE A 33 -0.69 -7.82 9.46
CA PHE A 33 -0.76 -8.29 8.07
C PHE A 33 -1.55 -7.32 7.17
N VAL A 34 -2.70 -6.83 7.64
CA VAL A 34 -3.53 -5.85 6.92
C VAL A 34 -2.79 -4.53 6.73
N ILE A 35 -2.04 -4.07 7.74
CA ILE A 35 -1.23 -2.83 7.65
C ILE A 35 -0.14 -2.98 6.58
N VAL A 36 0.56 -4.11 6.54
CA VAL A 36 1.59 -4.38 5.51
C VAL A 36 0.96 -4.40 4.11
N LEU A 37 -0.17 -5.09 3.95
CA LEU A 37 -0.94 -5.09 2.70
C LEU A 37 -1.39 -3.69 2.29
N ALA A 38 -1.84 -2.86 3.24
CA ALA A 38 -2.21 -1.48 2.97
C ALA A 38 -1.02 -0.64 2.50
N GLY A 39 0.17 -0.82 3.09
CA GLY A 39 1.41 -0.19 2.64
C GLY A 39 1.77 -0.54 1.18
N PHE A 40 1.66 -1.81 0.81
CA PHE A 40 1.88 -2.24 -0.58
C PHE A 40 0.86 -1.63 -1.55
N LYS A 41 -0.43 -1.56 -1.16
CA LYS A 41 -1.47 -0.90 -1.97
C LYS A 41 -1.15 0.57 -2.18
N PHE A 42 -0.77 1.27 -1.12
CA PHE A 42 -0.40 2.69 -1.19
C PHE A 42 0.76 2.92 -2.16
N LEU A 43 1.82 2.08 -2.12
CA LEU A 43 2.92 2.18 -3.09
C LEU A 43 2.45 1.92 -4.52
N GLY A 44 1.60 0.92 -4.74
CA GLY A 44 1.02 0.64 -6.06
C GLY A 44 0.29 1.85 -6.64
N VAL A 45 -0.53 2.51 -5.82
CA VAL A 45 -1.24 3.74 -6.20
C VAL A 45 -0.26 4.89 -6.45
N ALA A 46 0.65 5.13 -5.52
CA ALA A 46 1.61 6.22 -5.58
C ALA A 46 2.50 6.12 -6.82
N PHE A 47 3.06 4.94 -7.11
CA PHE A 47 3.97 4.78 -8.25
C PHE A 47 3.28 4.75 -9.61
N GLN A 48 2.10 4.12 -9.71
CA GLN A 48 1.45 3.92 -11.01
C GLN A 48 0.40 4.99 -11.32
N PHE A 49 -0.39 5.43 -10.36
CA PHE A 49 -1.51 6.34 -10.59
C PHE A 49 -1.18 7.80 -10.25
N MET A 50 -0.27 8.06 -9.31
CA MET A 50 0.24 9.41 -9.04
C MET A 50 1.49 9.76 -9.89
N GLU A 51 1.80 8.94 -10.89
CA GLU A 51 2.94 9.09 -11.81
C GLU A 51 4.31 9.29 -11.13
N LEU A 52 4.51 8.86 -9.88
CA LEU A 52 5.78 9.05 -9.18
C LEU A 52 6.96 8.38 -9.87
N LYS A 53 6.73 7.40 -10.74
CA LYS A 53 7.78 6.82 -11.58
C LYS A 53 8.57 7.89 -12.33
N LYS A 54 7.89 8.91 -12.86
CA LYS A 54 8.48 10.03 -13.61
C LYS A 54 8.87 11.21 -12.72
N ALA A 55 8.46 11.21 -11.46
CA ALA A 55 8.75 12.31 -10.54
C ALA A 55 10.22 12.32 -10.08
N HIS A 56 10.67 13.51 -9.66
CA HIS A 56 11.99 13.71 -9.07
C HIS A 56 12.22 12.78 -7.87
N LEU A 57 13.49 12.43 -7.64
CA LEU A 57 13.90 11.57 -6.52
C LEU A 57 13.38 12.09 -5.18
N PHE A 58 13.33 13.43 -5.01
CA PHE A 58 12.78 14.09 -3.82
C PHE A 58 11.36 13.62 -3.47
N TRP A 59 10.45 13.54 -4.44
CA TRP A 59 9.08 13.09 -4.23
C TRP A 59 8.99 11.61 -3.86
N LYS A 60 9.86 10.79 -4.47
CA LYS A 60 9.94 9.36 -4.15
C LYS A 60 10.37 9.16 -2.70
N ILE A 61 11.37 9.91 -2.24
CA ILE A 61 11.88 9.85 -0.86
C ILE A 61 10.80 10.30 0.14
N ILE A 62 10.12 11.42 -0.13
CA ILE A 62 9.06 11.93 0.77
C ILE A 62 7.95 10.89 0.95
N ILE A 63 7.54 10.22 -0.11
CA ILE A 63 6.44 9.26 -0.04
C ILE A 63 6.85 7.99 0.69
N PHE A 64 8.09 7.53 0.53
CA PHE A 64 8.63 6.46 1.35
C PHE A 64 8.74 6.86 2.83
N ALA A 65 9.23 8.07 3.12
CA ALA A 65 9.34 8.57 4.49
C ALA A 65 7.96 8.69 5.15
N TYR A 66 6.96 9.21 4.43
CA TYR A 66 5.58 9.27 4.88
C TYR A 66 5.01 7.88 5.19
N LEU A 67 5.22 6.91 4.30
CA LEU A 67 4.73 5.55 4.50
C LEU A 67 5.33 4.92 5.76
N ILE A 68 6.65 5.05 5.94
CA ILE A 68 7.35 4.52 7.12
C ILE A 68 6.80 5.16 8.40
N LEU A 69 6.64 6.48 8.41
CA LEU A 69 6.06 7.20 9.55
C LEU A 69 4.63 6.76 9.84
N PHE A 70 3.80 6.63 8.81
CA PHE A 70 2.41 6.23 8.95
C PHE A 70 2.30 4.81 9.54
N VAL A 71 3.08 3.86 9.01
CA VAL A 71 3.09 2.48 9.49
C VAL A 71 3.63 2.40 10.92
N SER A 72 4.71 3.12 11.25
CA SER A 72 5.28 3.09 12.60
C SER A 72 4.31 3.67 13.64
N ILE A 73 3.63 4.77 13.31
CA ILE A 73 2.61 5.36 14.20
C ILE A 73 1.48 4.35 14.46
N ILE A 74 0.97 3.69 13.43
CA ILE A 74 -0.09 2.69 13.61
C ILE A 74 0.38 1.52 14.45
N LEU A 75 1.61 1.04 14.24
CA LEU A 75 2.17 -0.07 15.02
C LEU A 75 2.38 0.29 16.50
N ILE A 76 2.59 1.56 16.84
CA ILE A 76 2.69 2.02 18.24
C ILE A 76 1.30 2.05 18.92
N ILE A 77 0.24 2.30 18.14
CA ILE A 77 -1.13 2.40 18.66
C ILE A 77 -1.77 1.01 18.85
N LEU A 78 -1.39 0.04 18.01
CA LEU A 78 -1.91 -1.33 18.02
C LEU A 78 -1.40 -2.15 19.23
#